data_AF-A0A4Y8VL75-F1
#
_entry.id   AF-A0A4Y8VL75-F1
#
_cell.length_a   1.000
_cell.length_b   1.000
_cell.length_c   1.000
_cell.angle_alpha   90.00
_cell.angle_beta   90.00
_cell.angle_gamma   90.00
#
_symmetry.space_group_name_H-M   'P 1'
#
loop_
_entity.id
_entity.type
_entity.pdbx_description
1 polymer ?
#
loop_
_entity_poly.entity_id
_entity_poly.type
_entity_poly.pdbx_seq_one_letter_code
_entity_poly.pdbx_strand_id
1 'polypeptide(L)'
;MTENFVDDDGIMVCDAPQLSPERVEEQKHDIQYHLHKLIDEVMNVNDYDRVLVIRTLLEHFNRKDEHIIEEELSRVDEHLNSLDEYRKFKQAKLLDTKKVTDVQFAHAIDLLLLEIDNNGRYIFESKSHWIAVFRVAADMHLIGDNDYQGFDNWIHRIHSKHLRIDFTSKTLKPMTTHCYFQPFEKWEFQPLKNETKRPYDKMVTVVVRLKKLLEQVKM
;
A
#
# COMPACT_ATOMS: atom_id res chain seq x y z
N MET A 1 -84.17 0.40 13.70
CA MET A 1 -82.72 0.21 13.89
C MET A 1 -82.33 -0.89 12.91
N THR A 2 -81.68 -0.59 11.78
CA THR A 2 -80.20 -0.45 11.65
C THR A 2 -79.48 -1.66 12.24
N GLU A 3 -78.59 -2.41 11.59
CA GLU A 3 -77.89 -2.33 10.31
C GLU A 3 -77.25 -3.72 10.08
N ASN A 4 -76.89 -4.03 8.83
CA ASN A 4 -76.05 -5.17 8.43
C ASN A 4 -74.72 -5.19 9.20
N PHE A 5 -74.12 -6.36 9.45
CA PHE A 5 -72.68 -6.57 9.21
C PHE A 5 -72.41 -8.07 9.02
N VAL A 6 -71.93 -8.38 7.82
CA VAL A 6 -71.23 -9.61 7.44
C VAL A 6 -69.78 -9.39 7.85
N ASP A 7 -69.16 -10.30 8.60
CA ASP A 7 -67.70 -10.42 8.66
C ASP A 7 -67.34 -11.90 8.49
N ASP A 8 -67.16 -12.24 7.22
CA ASP A 8 -66.45 -13.42 6.73
C ASP A 8 -64.97 -13.05 6.65
N ASP A 9 -64.27 -13.06 7.79
CA ASP A 9 -62.81 -12.96 7.85
C ASP A 9 -62.21 -14.37 7.94
N GLY A 10 -62.53 -15.19 6.93
CA GLY A 10 -61.71 -16.34 6.58
C GLY A 10 -60.38 -15.86 6.00
N ILE A 11 -59.40 -15.56 6.86
CA ILE A 11 -58.00 -15.40 6.43
C ILE A 11 -57.55 -16.76 5.89
N MET A 12 -57.68 -16.95 4.58
CA MET A 12 -56.98 -17.99 3.84
C MET A 12 -55.48 -17.72 4.02
N VAL A 13 -54.88 -18.39 5.00
CA VAL A 13 -53.42 -18.52 5.08
C VAL A 13 -53.03 -19.31 3.84
N CYS A 14 -52.60 -18.59 2.80
CA CYS A 14 -51.96 -19.20 1.65
C CYS A 14 -50.63 -19.77 2.17
N ASP A 15 -50.64 -21.04 2.58
CA ASP A 15 -49.41 -21.77 2.81
C ASP A 15 -48.58 -21.67 1.53
N ALA A 16 -47.37 -21.10 1.66
CA ALA A 16 -46.41 -21.07 0.56
C ALA A 16 -46.26 -22.51 0.03
N PRO A 17 -46.28 -22.74 -1.29
CA PRO A 17 -46.21 -24.09 -1.83
C PRO A 17 -44.99 -24.82 -1.25
N GLN A 18 -45.23 -25.79 -0.36
CA GLN A 18 -44.15 -26.57 0.21
C GLN A 18 -43.59 -27.45 -0.91
N LEU A 19 -42.33 -27.19 -1.28
CA LEU A 19 -41.60 -28.02 -2.26
C LEU A 19 -41.54 -29.45 -1.73
N SER A 20 -41.77 -30.43 -2.60
CA SER A 20 -41.54 -31.83 -2.26
C SER A 20 -40.07 -32.03 -1.86
N PRO A 21 -39.77 -32.95 -0.92
CA PRO A 21 -38.39 -33.23 -0.50
C PRO A 21 -37.45 -33.48 -1.68
N GLU A 22 -37.91 -34.23 -2.69
CA GLU A 22 -37.17 -34.48 -3.94
C GLU A 22 -36.79 -33.20 -4.69
N ARG A 23 -37.67 -32.20 -4.76
CA ARG A 23 -37.36 -30.90 -5.39
C ARG A 23 -36.42 -30.05 -4.56
N VAL A 24 -36.44 -30.19 -3.23
CA VAL A 24 -35.51 -29.51 -2.32
C VAL A 24 -34.11 -30.08 -2.46
N GLU A 25 -33.98 -31.41 -2.54
CA GLU A 25 -32.70 -32.09 -2.79
C GLU A 25 -32.11 -31.78 -4.18
N GLU A 26 -32.94 -31.69 -5.23
CA GLU A 26 -32.51 -31.33 -6.58
C GLU A 26 -31.98 -29.88 -6.65
N GLN A 27 -32.70 -28.93 -6.02
CA GLN A 27 -32.24 -27.54 -5.92
C GLN A 27 -30.93 -27.39 -5.15
N LYS A 28 -30.70 -28.17 -4.09
CA LYS A 28 -29.43 -28.18 -3.37
C LYS A 28 -28.27 -28.63 -4.27
N HIS A 29 -28.47 -29.67 -5.08
CA HIS A 29 -27.45 -30.15 -6.01
C HIS A 29 -27.10 -29.10 -7.08
N ASP A 30 -28.09 -28.41 -7.64
CA ASP A 30 -27.87 -27.35 -8.63
C ASP A 30 -27.08 -26.18 -8.05
N ILE A 31 -27.41 -25.73 -6.84
CA ILE A 31 -26.70 -24.63 -6.16
C ILE A 31 -25.24 -25.02 -5.89
N GLN A 32 -25.00 -26.26 -5.42
CA GLN A 32 -23.64 -26.76 -5.19
C GLN A 32 -22.82 -26.82 -6.49
N TYR A 33 -23.41 -27.29 -7.59
CA TYR A 33 -22.75 -27.33 -8.90
C TYR A 33 -22.33 -25.93 -9.38
N HIS A 34 -23.21 -24.94 -9.25
CA HIS A 34 -22.91 -23.57 -9.64
C HIS A 34 -21.87 -22.90 -8.74
N LEU A 35 -21.87 -23.19 -7.44
CA LEU A 35 -20.84 -22.72 -6.50
C LEU A 35 -19.47 -23.28 -6.86
N HIS A 36 -19.36 -24.58 -7.17
CA HIS A 36 -18.10 -25.20 -7.56
C HIS A 36 -17.50 -24.52 -8.82
N LYS A 37 -18.33 -24.27 -9.84
CA LYS A 37 -17.89 -23.52 -11.03
C LYS A 37 -17.43 -22.11 -10.72
N LEU A 38 -18.11 -21.40 -9.81
CA LEU A 38 -17.70 -20.07 -9.40
C LEU A 38 -16.32 -20.12 -8.73
N ILE A 39 -16.08 -21.12 -7.88
CA ILE A 39 -14.80 -21.30 -7.20
C ILE A 39 -13.69 -21.63 -8.19
N ASP A 40 -13.94 -22.47 -9.19
CA ASP A 40 -12.97 -22.73 -10.27
C ASP A 40 -12.56 -21.44 -11.00
N GLU A 41 -13.48 -20.50 -11.21
CA GLU A 41 -13.15 -19.17 -11.76
C GLU A 41 -12.34 -18.33 -10.76
N VAL A 42 -12.64 -18.41 -9.46
CA VAL A 42 -11.86 -17.72 -8.40
C VAL A 42 -10.41 -18.20 -8.36
N MET A 43 -10.15 -19.49 -8.60
CA MET A 43 -8.79 -20.04 -8.68
C MET A 43 -7.97 -19.45 -9.83
N ASN A 44 -8.61 -18.88 -10.86
CA ASN A 44 -7.93 -18.20 -11.97
C ASN A 44 -7.69 -16.70 -11.71
N VAL A 45 -8.23 -16.14 -10.62
CA VAL A 45 -8.03 -14.73 -10.26
C VAL A 45 -6.67 -14.54 -9.59
N ASN A 46 -5.85 -13.67 -10.16
CA ASN A 46 -4.49 -13.37 -9.68
C ASN A 46 -4.41 -12.05 -8.88
N ASP A 47 -5.45 -11.76 -8.09
CA ASP A 47 -5.59 -10.54 -7.30
C ASP A 47 -6.04 -10.92 -5.88
N TYR A 48 -5.12 -10.77 -4.93
CA TYR A 48 -5.31 -11.18 -3.53
C TYR A 48 -6.53 -10.51 -2.88
N ASP A 49 -6.72 -9.20 -3.09
CA ASP A 49 -7.79 -8.46 -2.43
C ASP A 49 -9.16 -8.89 -2.98
N ARG A 50 -9.24 -9.17 -4.29
CA ARG A 50 -10.47 -9.71 -4.89
C ARG A 50 -10.80 -11.11 -4.39
N VAL A 51 -9.82 -12.01 -4.34
CA VAL A 51 -10.02 -13.37 -3.84
C VAL A 51 -10.42 -13.35 -2.36
N LEU A 52 -9.84 -12.46 -1.54
CA LEU A 52 -10.17 -12.32 -0.12
C LEU A 52 -11.61 -11.82 0.10
N VAL A 53 -12.08 -10.88 -0.72
CA VAL A 53 -13.47 -10.42 -0.68
C VAL A 53 -14.42 -11.58 -1.02
N ILE A 54 -14.11 -12.35 -2.06
CA ILE A 54 -14.93 -13.50 -2.47
C ILE A 54 -14.95 -14.58 -1.37
N ARG A 55 -13.79 -14.92 -0.79
CA ARG A 55 -13.67 -15.85 0.35
C ARG A 55 -14.55 -15.42 1.53
N THR A 56 -14.55 -14.13 1.86
CA THR A 56 -15.34 -13.57 2.96
C THR A 56 -16.85 -13.68 2.69
N LEU A 57 -17.27 -13.46 1.44
CA LEU A 57 -18.66 -13.65 1.03
C LEU A 57 -19.07 -15.12 1.12
N LEU A 58 -18.23 -16.03 0.62
CA LEU A 58 -18.46 -17.48 0.70
C LEU A 58 -18.59 -17.94 2.15
N GLU A 59 -17.71 -17.50 3.05
CA GLU A 59 -17.81 -17.82 4.48
C GLU A 59 -19.14 -17.32 5.08
N HIS A 60 -19.59 -16.12 4.72
CA HIS A 60 -20.86 -15.57 5.20
C HIS A 60 -22.07 -16.38 4.70
N PHE A 61 -22.05 -16.81 3.43
CA PHE A 61 -23.07 -17.70 2.88
C PHE A 61 -23.06 -19.06 3.58
N ASN A 62 -21.87 -19.63 3.84
CA ASN A 62 -21.77 -20.95 4.47
C ASN A 62 -22.39 -20.98 5.87
N ARG A 63 -22.20 -19.91 6.65
CA ARG A 63 -22.78 -19.79 8.00
C ARG A 63 -24.30 -19.70 8.01
N LYS A 64 -24.94 -19.33 6.89
CA LYS A 64 -26.40 -19.19 6.78
C LYS A 64 -27.06 -20.48 6.30
N ASP A 65 -26.46 -21.13 5.32
CA ASP A 65 -27.11 -22.23 4.61
C ASP A 65 -26.41 -23.59 4.82
N GLU A 66 -25.28 -23.67 5.55
CA GLU A 66 -24.46 -24.90 5.77
C GLU A 66 -24.12 -25.66 4.46
N HIS A 67 -24.17 -24.97 3.31
CA HIS A 67 -24.13 -25.60 1.98
C HIS A 67 -22.78 -25.53 1.29
N ILE A 68 -21.80 -24.78 1.81
CA ILE A 68 -20.46 -24.71 1.23
C ILE A 68 -19.59 -25.76 1.91
N ILE A 69 -19.16 -26.72 1.10
CA ILE A 69 -18.27 -27.82 1.50
C ILE A 69 -16.99 -27.17 2.06
N GLU A 70 -16.60 -27.52 3.28
CA GLU A 70 -15.37 -27.03 3.93
C GLU A 70 -14.14 -27.13 3.03
N GLU A 71 -14.12 -28.15 2.16
CA GLU A 71 -13.12 -28.38 1.13
C GLU A 71 -12.95 -27.20 0.17
N GLU A 72 -14.03 -26.53 -0.24
CA GLU A 72 -13.96 -25.40 -1.17
C GLU A 72 -13.43 -24.13 -0.50
N LEU A 73 -13.76 -23.91 0.77
CA LEU A 73 -13.16 -22.82 1.55
C LEU A 73 -11.66 -23.07 1.74
N SER A 74 -11.26 -24.33 1.98
CA SER A 74 -9.86 -24.72 2.07
C SER A 74 -9.11 -24.46 0.76
N ARG A 75 -9.70 -24.79 -0.40
CA ARG A 75 -9.11 -24.52 -1.72
C ARG A 75 -8.87 -23.02 -1.94
N VAL A 76 -9.83 -22.17 -1.57
CA VAL A 76 -9.68 -20.71 -1.68
C VAL A 76 -8.63 -20.18 -0.70
N ASP A 77 -8.55 -20.71 0.51
CA ASP A 77 -7.54 -20.34 1.51
C ASP A 77 -6.11 -20.74 1.05
N GLU A 78 -5.95 -21.90 0.41
CA GLU A 78 -4.69 -22.32 -0.23
C GLU A 78 -4.28 -21.39 -1.38
N HIS A 79 -5.24 -20.98 -2.22
CA HIS A 79 -4.97 -20.00 -3.29
C HIS A 79 -4.54 -18.64 -2.74
N LEU A 80 -5.22 -18.16 -1.70
CA LEU A 80 -4.84 -16.91 -1.00
C LEU A 80 -3.43 -16.99 -0.44
N ASN A 81 -3.06 -18.12 0.17
CA ASN A 81 -1.69 -18.34 0.65
C ASN A 81 -0.68 -18.31 -0.49
N SER A 82 -0.97 -18.95 -1.63
CA SER A 82 -0.09 -18.92 -2.80
C SER A 82 0.10 -17.49 -3.36
N LEU A 83 -0.98 -16.71 -3.44
CA LEU A 83 -0.94 -15.31 -3.87
C LEU A 83 -0.14 -14.43 -2.91
N ASP A 84 -0.30 -14.63 -1.59
CA ASP A 84 0.45 -13.92 -0.57
C ASP A 84 1.93 -14.31 -0.58
N GLU A 85 2.25 -15.60 -0.72
CA GLU A 85 3.62 -16.08 -0.89
C GLU A 85 4.26 -15.49 -2.16
N TYR A 86 3.55 -15.46 -3.28
CA TYR A 86 4.02 -14.84 -4.51
C TYR A 86 4.24 -13.32 -4.33
N ARG A 87 3.35 -12.64 -3.62
CA ARG A 87 3.50 -11.22 -3.28
C ARG A 87 4.72 -10.98 -2.39
N LYS A 88 4.89 -11.79 -1.34
CA LYS A 88 6.06 -11.77 -0.44
C LYS A 88 7.34 -12.09 -1.20
N PHE A 89 7.33 -13.07 -2.09
CA PHE A 89 8.45 -13.41 -2.95
C PHE A 89 8.79 -12.25 -3.90
N LYS A 90 7.80 -11.63 -4.55
CA LYS A 90 8.00 -10.46 -5.42
C LYS A 90 8.56 -9.28 -4.63
N GLN A 91 8.06 -9.04 -3.42
CA GLN A 91 8.54 -8.01 -2.51
C GLN A 91 9.98 -8.31 -2.04
N ALA A 92 10.26 -9.55 -1.65
CA ALA A 92 11.59 -10.04 -1.27
C ALA A 92 12.57 -9.95 -2.44
N LYS A 93 12.16 -10.29 -3.67
CA LYS A 93 12.98 -10.17 -4.88
C LYS A 93 13.23 -8.71 -5.28
N LEU A 94 12.27 -7.81 -5.07
CA LEU A 94 12.47 -6.36 -5.13
C LEU A 94 13.47 -5.88 -4.07
N LEU A 95 13.42 -6.44 -2.87
CA LEU A 95 14.35 -6.19 -1.77
C LEU A 95 15.76 -6.78 -2.01
N ASP A 96 15.90 -7.86 -2.79
CA ASP A 96 17.14 -8.63 -2.92
C ASP A 96 17.95 -8.29 -4.19
N THR A 97 17.32 -7.75 -5.24
CA THR A 97 18.01 -7.56 -6.54
C THR A 97 18.70 -6.21 -6.76
N LYS A 98 18.65 -5.22 -5.84
CA LYS A 98 19.27 -3.89 -6.06
C LYS A 98 19.30 -2.95 -4.82
N LYS A 99 19.61 -3.46 -3.62
CA LYS A 99 19.78 -2.58 -2.45
C LYS A 99 21.00 -1.68 -2.64
N VAL A 100 20.79 -0.37 -2.54
CA VAL A 100 21.90 0.58 -2.44
C VAL A 100 22.66 0.24 -1.17
N THR A 101 23.96 0.01 -1.28
CA THR A 101 24.84 -0.17 -0.12
C THR A 101 25.08 1.16 0.58
N ASP A 102 25.40 1.15 1.88
CA ASP A 102 25.80 2.34 2.64
C ASP A 102 26.88 3.16 1.91
N VAL A 103 27.84 2.48 1.27
CA VAL A 103 28.94 3.09 0.50
C VAL A 103 28.42 3.80 -0.75
N GLN A 104 27.51 3.17 -1.50
CA GLN A 104 26.89 3.78 -2.69
C GLN A 104 26.03 4.98 -2.32
N PHE A 105 25.28 4.90 -1.22
CA PHE A 105 24.45 6.01 -0.75
C PHE A 105 25.32 7.20 -0.34
N ALA A 106 26.37 6.94 0.44
CA ALA A 106 27.33 7.97 0.84
C ALA A 106 28.00 8.62 -0.38
N HIS A 107 28.44 7.81 -1.35
CA HIS A 107 29.03 8.33 -2.58
C HIS A 107 28.06 9.23 -3.37
N ALA A 108 26.78 8.86 -3.47
CA ALA A 108 25.77 9.68 -4.12
C ALA A 108 25.54 11.02 -3.40
N ILE A 109 25.58 11.06 -2.06
CA ILE A 109 25.52 12.30 -1.29
C ILE A 109 26.74 13.18 -1.59
N ASP A 110 27.95 12.61 -1.63
CA ASP A 110 29.18 13.35 -1.93
C ASP A 110 29.08 14.03 -3.31
N LEU A 111 28.60 13.29 -4.32
CA LEU A 111 28.38 13.84 -5.66
C LEU A 111 27.32 14.95 -5.65
N LEU A 112 26.21 14.76 -4.94
CA LEU A 112 25.13 15.74 -4.82
C LEU A 112 25.58 17.05 -4.15
N LEU A 113 26.43 16.96 -3.12
CA LEU A 113 26.97 18.12 -2.40
C LEU A 113 27.91 18.97 -3.24
N LEU A 114 28.53 18.36 -4.26
CA LEU A 114 29.44 19.00 -5.21
C LEU A 114 28.74 19.43 -6.51
N GLU A 115 27.54 18.93 -6.78
CA GLU A 115 26.83 19.21 -8.03
C GLU A 115 26.37 20.68 -8.11
N ILE A 116 26.66 21.31 -9.25
CA ILE A 116 26.27 22.68 -9.59
C ILE A 116 25.26 22.68 -10.75
N ASP A 117 24.32 23.62 -10.70
CA ASP A 117 23.36 23.87 -11.78
C ASP A 117 24.01 24.67 -12.93
N ASN A 118 23.26 24.87 -14.01
CA ASN A 118 23.71 25.62 -15.19
C ASN A 118 24.00 27.11 -14.89
N ASN A 119 23.59 27.61 -13.72
CA ASN A 119 23.86 28.97 -13.27
C ASN A 119 25.07 29.04 -12.32
N GLY A 120 25.82 27.95 -12.17
CA GLY A 120 26.97 27.85 -11.27
C GLY A 120 26.59 27.82 -9.79
N ARG A 121 25.35 27.48 -9.44
CA ARG A 121 24.89 27.38 -8.05
C ARG A 121 24.82 25.92 -7.62
N TYR A 122 25.25 25.64 -6.40
CA TYR A 122 25.12 24.30 -5.83
C TYR A 122 23.65 23.88 -5.78
N ILE A 123 23.37 22.65 -6.20
CA ILE A 123 22.03 22.04 -6.06
C ILE A 123 21.71 21.87 -4.57
N PHE A 124 22.67 21.37 -3.80
CA PHE A 124 22.57 21.24 -2.36
C PHE A 124 23.14 22.49 -1.67
N GLU A 125 22.33 23.52 -1.41
CA GLU A 125 22.86 24.81 -0.89
C GLU A 125 22.59 25.08 0.59
N SER A 126 21.66 24.35 1.23
CA SER A 126 21.18 24.68 2.57
C SER A 126 20.98 23.44 3.44
N LYS A 127 20.98 23.62 4.77
CA LYS A 127 20.74 22.53 5.71
C LYS A 127 19.36 21.90 5.52
N SER A 128 18.33 22.67 5.16
CA SER A 128 16.98 22.12 4.97
C SER A 128 16.92 21.08 3.83
N HIS A 129 17.87 21.08 2.89
CA HIS A 129 17.93 20.07 1.82
C HIS A 129 18.22 18.66 2.35
N TRP A 130 18.67 18.52 3.60
CA TRP A 130 18.75 17.22 4.26
C TRP A 130 17.38 16.54 4.44
N ILE A 131 16.29 17.30 4.42
CA ILE A 131 14.92 16.74 4.40
C ILE A 131 14.71 15.90 3.13
N ALA A 132 15.18 16.36 1.97
CA ALA A 132 15.12 15.59 0.73
C ALA A 132 15.93 14.28 0.83
N VAL A 133 17.12 14.33 1.43
CA VAL A 133 17.97 13.13 1.60
C VAL A 133 17.31 12.12 2.54
N PHE A 134 16.79 12.59 3.67
CA PHE A 134 16.00 11.78 4.60
C PHE A 134 14.84 11.10 3.88
N ARG A 135 14.06 11.88 3.10
CA ARG A 135 12.90 11.34 2.41
C ARG A 135 13.26 10.31 1.35
N VAL A 136 14.35 10.51 0.62
CA VAL A 136 14.85 9.49 -0.32
C VAL A 136 15.28 8.22 0.43
N ALA A 137 16.00 8.34 1.54
CA ALA A 137 16.41 7.18 2.33
C ALA A 137 15.21 6.39 2.87
N ALA A 138 14.18 7.09 3.36
CA ALA A 138 12.94 6.49 3.86
C ALA A 138 12.08 5.89 2.72
N ASP A 139 11.96 6.56 1.56
CA ASP A 139 11.28 6.03 0.37
C ASP A 139 11.94 4.75 -0.16
N MET A 140 13.25 4.61 0.06
CA MET A 140 14.03 3.43 -0.29
C MET A 140 14.06 2.37 0.83
N HIS A 141 13.32 2.59 1.91
CA HIS A 141 13.26 1.72 3.09
C HIS A 141 14.63 1.44 3.74
N LEU A 142 15.58 2.38 3.62
CA LEU A 142 16.89 2.30 4.29
C LEU A 142 16.79 2.71 5.78
N ILE A 143 15.80 3.54 6.09
CA ILE A 143 15.43 4.02 7.42
C ILE A 143 13.91 3.99 7.58
N GLY A 144 13.41 4.11 8.81
CA GLY A 144 11.97 4.27 9.06
C GLY A 144 11.44 5.65 8.70
N ASP A 145 10.16 5.76 8.33
CA ASP A 145 9.52 7.00 7.89
C ASP A 145 9.56 8.16 8.91
N ASN A 146 9.73 7.84 10.20
CA ASN A 146 9.83 8.82 11.29
C ASN A 146 11.13 8.66 12.10
N ASP A 147 12.11 7.92 11.57
CA ASP A 147 13.33 7.57 12.30
C ASP A 147 14.43 8.64 12.13
N TYR A 148 14.17 9.84 12.65
CA TYR A 148 15.10 10.96 12.52
C TYR A 148 16.41 10.72 13.26
N GLN A 149 16.36 10.07 14.43
CA GLN A 149 17.54 9.76 15.22
C GLN A 149 18.35 8.61 14.60
N GLY A 150 17.67 7.59 14.05
CA GLY A 150 18.33 6.53 13.30
C GLY A 150 18.98 7.07 12.03
N PHE A 151 18.34 7.99 11.31
CA PHE A 151 18.95 8.68 10.18
C PHE A 151 20.19 9.48 10.59
N ASP A 152 20.14 10.22 11.71
CA ASP A 152 21.29 10.98 12.24
C ASP A 152 22.49 10.08 12.53
N ASN A 153 22.25 9.00 13.26
CA ASN A 153 23.29 8.01 13.57
C ASN A 153 23.81 7.35 12.29
N TRP A 154 22.93 7.08 11.31
CA TRP A 154 23.30 6.47 10.05
C TRP A 154 24.17 7.37 9.18
N ILE A 155 23.80 8.65 9.01
CA ILE A 155 24.61 9.62 8.26
C ILE A 155 26.01 9.77 8.87
N HIS A 156 26.10 9.90 10.20
CA HIS A 156 27.40 9.97 10.89
C HIS A 156 28.23 8.69 10.75
N ARG A 157 27.58 7.53 10.59
CA ARG A 157 28.27 6.25 10.35
C ARG A 157 28.82 6.16 8.93
N ILE A 158 28.02 6.52 7.93
CA ILE A 158 28.40 6.34 6.51
C ILE A 158 29.27 7.48 5.98
N HIS A 159 29.24 8.66 6.62
CA HIS A 159 30.12 9.78 6.33
C HIS A 159 30.97 10.16 7.56
N SER A 160 32.18 9.58 7.62
CA SER A 160 33.19 9.95 8.63
C SER A 160 33.99 11.22 8.26
N LYS A 161 33.82 11.73 7.03
CA LYS A 161 34.50 12.92 6.52
C LYS A 161 33.67 14.19 6.75
N HIS A 162 34.34 15.33 6.80
CA HIS A 162 33.67 16.62 6.90
C HIS A 162 32.89 16.92 5.61
N LEU A 163 31.57 17.02 5.72
CA LEU A 163 30.68 17.41 4.63
C LEU A 163 30.68 18.93 4.47
N ARG A 164 30.55 19.42 3.23
CA ARG A 164 30.47 20.88 2.95
C ARG A 164 29.29 21.53 3.68
N ILE A 165 28.17 20.81 3.80
CA ILE A 165 27.03 21.20 4.61
C ILE A 165 26.78 20.07 5.60
N ASP A 166 27.01 20.36 6.88
CA ASP A 166 26.82 19.43 7.98
C ASP A 166 25.35 19.06 8.17
N PHE A 167 25.13 17.81 8.58
CA PHE A 167 23.84 17.32 9.03
C PHE A 167 23.75 17.37 10.56
N THR A 168 22.58 17.75 11.08
CA THR A 168 22.24 17.53 12.49
C THR A 168 20.78 17.11 12.56
N SER A 169 20.40 16.20 13.46
CA SER A 169 18.99 15.84 13.71
C SER A 169 18.07 17.03 13.99
N LYS A 170 18.60 18.15 14.49
CA LYS A 170 17.86 19.42 14.67
C LYS A 170 17.31 19.98 13.35
N THR A 171 17.93 19.66 12.22
CA THR A 171 17.52 20.05 10.88
C THR A 171 16.23 19.34 10.42
N LEU A 172 15.94 18.17 10.99
CA LEU A 172 14.72 17.39 10.72
C LEU A 172 13.61 17.61 11.76
N LYS A 173 13.78 18.56 12.70
CA LYS A 173 12.79 18.86 13.75
C LYS A 173 11.38 18.98 13.15
N PRO A 174 10.34 18.58 13.92
CA PRO A 174 9.04 18.21 13.39
C PRO A 174 8.38 19.39 12.66
N MET A 175 8.59 19.41 11.34
CA MET A 175 7.73 20.08 10.39
C MET A 175 6.64 19.07 9.97
N THR A 176 6.05 18.37 10.95
CA THR A 176 5.13 17.23 10.80
C THR A 176 3.86 17.53 10.00
N THR A 177 3.66 18.79 9.62
CA THR A 177 2.56 19.29 8.78
C THR A 177 2.98 19.64 7.35
N HIS A 178 4.25 19.45 6.97
CA HIS A 178 4.75 19.81 5.65
C HIS A 178 4.70 18.61 4.69
N CYS A 179 4.41 18.85 3.40
CA CYS A 179 4.36 17.81 2.37
C CYS A 179 5.63 16.97 2.25
N TYR A 180 6.78 17.46 2.73
CA TYR A 180 8.08 16.78 2.62
C TYR A 180 8.22 15.50 3.44
N PHE A 181 7.32 15.25 4.40
CA PHE A 181 7.32 14.01 5.20
C PHE A 181 6.51 12.88 4.56
N GLN A 182 5.66 13.22 3.59
CA GLN A 182 4.98 12.22 2.78
C GLN A 182 5.96 11.63 1.75
N PRO A 183 5.72 10.40 1.27
CA PRO A 183 6.49 9.83 0.16
C PRO A 183 6.62 10.82 -0.99
N PHE A 184 7.77 10.84 -1.67
CA PHE A 184 8.05 11.85 -2.71
C PHE A 184 6.98 11.93 -3.80
N GLU A 185 6.34 10.81 -4.13
CA GLU A 185 5.25 10.72 -5.12
C GLU A 185 4.00 11.54 -4.73
N LYS A 186 3.85 11.85 -3.44
CA LYS A 186 2.75 12.64 -2.89
C LYS A 186 3.13 14.09 -2.63
N TRP A 187 4.36 14.50 -2.98
CA TRP A 187 4.79 15.88 -2.78
C TRP A 187 4.06 16.81 -3.73
N GLU A 188 3.24 17.68 -3.17
CA GLU A 188 2.58 18.74 -3.92
C GLU A 188 2.91 20.09 -3.30
N PHE A 189 3.07 21.10 -4.15
CA PHE A 189 3.22 22.47 -3.68
C PHE A 189 1.88 22.97 -3.18
N GLN A 190 1.76 23.15 -1.87
CA GLN A 190 0.62 23.78 -1.23
C GLN A 190 1.04 25.18 -0.78
N PRO A 191 0.52 26.26 -1.40
CA PRO A 191 0.89 27.61 -1.02
C PRO A 191 0.38 27.91 0.39
N LEU A 192 1.27 27.87 1.38
CA LEU A 192 0.98 28.33 2.74
C LEU A 192 1.37 29.80 2.87
N LYS A 193 0.36 30.65 3.09
CA LYS A 193 0.51 32.10 3.34
C LYS A 193 1.27 32.81 2.20
N ASN A 194 2.58 33.04 2.39
CA ASN A 194 3.46 33.86 1.55
C ASN A 194 4.66 33.07 0.99
N GLU A 195 4.66 31.74 1.08
CA GLU A 195 5.75 30.95 0.52
C GLU A 195 5.73 30.96 -1.01
N THR A 196 6.84 31.40 -1.60
CA THR A 196 7.08 31.26 -3.04
C THR A 196 7.28 29.78 -3.39
N LYS A 197 6.96 29.37 -4.62
CA LYS A 197 7.21 28.00 -5.11
C LYS A 197 8.70 27.59 -5.11
N ARG A 198 9.60 28.57 -5.12
CA ARG A 198 11.04 28.38 -5.32
C ARG A 198 11.71 27.40 -4.33
N PRO A 199 11.48 27.44 -3.00
CA PRO A 199 12.06 26.48 -2.07
C PRO A 199 11.55 25.05 -2.30
N TYR A 200 10.28 24.89 -2.66
CA TYR A 200 9.71 23.61 -3.05
C TYR A 200 10.40 23.05 -4.30
N ASP A 201 10.52 23.86 -5.36
CA ASP A 201 11.18 23.44 -6.60
C ASP A 201 12.65 23.05 -6.36
N LYS A 202 13.36 23.74 -5.45
CA LYS A 202 14.71 23.36 -5.03
C LYS A 202 14.73 22.01 -4.32
N MET A 203 13.81 21.75 -3.40
CA MET A 203 13.73 20.48 -2.69
C MET A 203 13.44 19.32 -3.65
N VAL A 204 12.50 19.51 -4.58
CA VAL A 204 12.21 18.55 -5.66
C VAL A 204 13.46 18.27 -6.50
N THR A 205 14.20 19.32 -6.87
CA THR A 205 15.45 19.18 -7.62
C THR A 205 16.45 18.31 -6.87
N VAL A 206 16.65 18.54 -5.57
CA VAL A 206 17.56 17.73 -4.73
C VAL A 206 17.14 16.26 -4.73
N VAL A 207 15.85 15.95 -4.55
CA VAL A 207 15.34 14.57 -4.56
C VAL A 207 15.57 13.89 -5.92
N VAL A 208 15.17 14.55 -7.01
CA VAL A 208 15.29 13.99 -8.37
C VAL A 208 16.76 13.73 -8.71
N ARG A 209 17.65 14.65 -8.35
CA ARG A 209 19.09 14.50 -8.57
C ARG A 209 19.69 13.37 -7.76
N LEU A 210 19.34 13.26 -6.47
CA LEU A 210 19.82 12.18 -5.63
C LEU A 210 19.36 10.81 -6.16
N LYS A 211 18.09 10.66 -6.53
CA LYS A 211 17.58 9.41 -7.13
C LYS A 211 18.34 9.03 -8.40
N LYS A 212 18.63 9.99 -9.27
CA LYS A 212 19.42 9.76 -10.49
C LYS A 212 20.86 9.34 -10.19
N LEU A 213 21.52 9.97 -9.21
CA LEU A 213 22.87 9.58 -8.79
C LEU A 213 22.87 8.16 -8.22
N LEU A 214 21.86 7.81 -7.43
CA LEU A 214 21.68 6.47 -6.86
C LEU A 214 21.46 5.39 -7.94
N GLU A 215 20.82 5.72 -9.05
CA GLU A 215 20.71 4.82 -10.21
C GLU A 215 22.04 4.62 -10.92
N GLN A 216 22.87 5.67 -11.01
CA GLN A 216 24.19 5.61 -11.66
C GLN A 216 25.20 4.79 -10.85
N VAL A 217 25.22 4.95 -9.53
CA VAL A 217 26.16 4.21 -8.65
C VAL A 217 25.76 2.75 -8.41
N LYS A 218 24.53 2.37 -8.79
CA LYS A 218 24.05 0.97 -8.79
C LYS A 218 24.57 0.16 -9.99
N MET A 219 25.01 0.83 -11.06
CA MET A 219 25.58 0.20 -12.26
C MET A 219 27.05 -0.09 -12.05
#